data_AF-R8AZ05-F1
#
_entry.id   AF-R8AZ05-F1
#
_cell.length_a   1.000
_cell.length_b   1.000
_cell.length_c   1.000
_cell.angle_alpha   90.00
_cell.angle_beta   90.00
_cell.angle_gamma   90.00
#
_symmetry.space_group_name_H-M   'P 1'
#
loop_
_entity.id
_entity.type
_entity.pdbx_description
1 polymer ?
#
loop_
_entity_poly.entity_id
_entity_poly.type
_entity_poly.pdbx_seq_one_letter_code
_entity_poly.pdbx_strand_id
1 'polypeptide(L)'
;MGRTVDYDPSTPEDPFTPLLADRPRHAVILSSRGGAGFEPGAELAHMNHLEPSLTTVLEFIGITDVHCIAIENQEEGGDALATSVAEAERRVDALVARLQGMFQTAPKLELAY
;
A
#
# COMPACT_ATOMS: atom_id res chain seq x y z
N MET A 1 -13.96 13.50 -10.60
CA MET A 1 -15.12 12.66 -10.94
C MET A 1 -14.89 11.99 -12.28
N GLY A 2 -15.38 10.77 -12.46
CA GLY A 2 -15.31 10.00 -13.71
C GLY A 2 -13.95 9.37 -14.04
N ARG A 3 -13.00 9.30 -13.08
CA ARG A 3 -11.68 8.70 -13.29
C ARG A 3 -11.31 7.67 -12.22
N THR A 4 -11.38 8.07 -10.96
CA THR A 4 -11.01 7.23 -9.81
C THR A 4 -12.13 7.15 -8.76
N VAL A 5 -13.01 8.16 -8.74
CA VAL A 5 -14.23 8.19 -7.95
C VAL A 5 -15.34 8.87 -8.76
N ASP A 6 -16.57 8.44 -8.53
CA ASP A 6 -17.79 9.13 -8.93
C ASP A 6 -18.59 9.59 -7.71
N TYR A 7 -19.51 10.52 -7.95
CA TYR A 7 -20.37 11.12 -6.93
C TYR A 7 -21.84 11.04 -7.37
N ASP A 8 -22.69 10.46 -6.51
CA ASP A 8 -24.13 10.38 -6.69
C ASP A 8 -24.86 11.05 -5.49
N PRO A 9 -25.44 12.25 -5.68
CA PRO A 9 -26.18 12.93 -4.61
C PRO A 9 -27.49 12.23 -4.22
N SER A 10 -27.95 11.23 -4.99
CA SER A 10 -29.16 10.46 -4.67
C SER A 10 -28.94 9.41 -3.58
N THR A 11 -27.68 9.09 -3.24
CA THR A 11 -27.29 8.17 -2.15
C THR A 11 -26.54 8.90 -1.03
N PRO A 12 -27.19 9.78 -0.25
CA PRO A 12 -26.50 10.73 0.64
C PRO A 12 -25.70 10.10 1.80
N GLU A 13 -25.99 8.87 2.21
CA GLU A 13 -25.22 8.17 3.25
C GLU A 13 -23.89 7.60 2.72
N ASP A 14 -23.82 7.28 1.43
CA ASP A 14 -22.62 6.82 0.74
C ASP A 14 -22.62 7.35 -0.70
N PRO A 15 -22.27 8.64 -0.90
CA PRO A 15 -22.44 9.28 -2.18
C PRO A 15 -21.25 9.04 -3.13
N PHE A 16 -20.21 8.32 -2.70
CA PHE A 16 -18.99 8.14 -3.50
C PHE A 16 -18.84 6.69 -3.98
N THR A 17 -18.68 6.53 -5.29
CA THR A 17 -18.41 5.21 -5.89
C THR A 17 -16.93 5.09 -6.26
N PRO A 18 -16.17 4.12 -5.71
CA PRO A 18 -14.79 3.88 -6.10
C PRO A 18 -14.74 3.26 -7.50
N LEU A 19 -14.05 3.91 -8.44
CA LEU A 19 -13.99 3.46 -9.84
C LEU A 19 -12.84 2.50 -10.14
N LEU A 20 -11.92 2.29 -9.20
CA LEU A 20 -10.83 1.31 -9.33
C LEU A 20 -11.11 0.02 -8.54
N ALA A 21 -12.36 -0.23 -8.18
CA ALA A 21 -12.79 -1.49 -7.57
C ALA A 21 -13.20 -2.56 -8.60
N ASP A 22 -13.15 -2.26 -9.91
CA ASP A 22 -13.55 -3.14 -11.02
C ASP A 22 -12.71 -4.42 -11.17
N ARG A 23 -11.52 -4.45 -10.54
CA ARG A 23 -10.64 -5.61 -10.47
C ARG A 23 -9.71 -5.49 -9.27
N PRO A 24 -9.17 -6.62 -8.75
CA PRO A 24 -8.12 -6.57 -7.76
C PRO A 24 -6.92 -5.74 -8.25
N ARG A 25 -6.46 -4.82 -7.41
CA ARG A 25 -5.29 -3.98 -7.63
C ARG A 25 -4.50 -3.96 -6.34
N HIS A 26 -3.18 -4.11 -6.48
CA HIS A 26 -2.26 -4.01 -5.37
C HIS A 26 -1.51 -2.68 -5.44
N ALA A 27 -1.44 -1.97 -4.32
CA ALA A 27 -0.54 -0.83 -4.14
C ALA A 27 0.64 -1.26 -3.28
N VAL A 28 1.86 -0.93 -3.70
CA VAL A 28 3.08 -1.16 -2.91
C VAL A 28 3.67 0.21 -2.57
N ILE A 29 3.74 0.51 -1.27
CA ILE A 29 4.29 1.75 -0.74
C ILE A 29 5.65 1.41 -0.13
N LEU A 30 6.70 1.95 -0.75
CA LEU A 30 8.07 1.89 -0.25
C LEU A 30 8.45 3.27 0.27
N SER A 31 8.87 3.36 1.53
CA SER A 31 9.15 4.64 2.19
C SER A 31 10.45 4.58 3.02
N SER A 32 10.92 5.77 3.42
CA SER A 32 12.07 5.94 4.30
C SER A 32 11.73 6.98 5.36
N ARG A 33 12.17 6.74 6.60
CA ARG A 33 11.93 7.60 7.76
C ARG A 33 13.27 7.97 8.41
N GLY A 34 13.38 9.23 8.83
CA GLY A 34 14.57 9.73 9.52
C GLY A 34 14.79 9.03 10.87
N GLY A 35 13.77 9.08 11.72
CA GLY A 35 13.73 8.34 12.99
C GLY A 35 13.18 6.91 12.85
N ALA A 36 12.94 6.28 14.00
CA ALA A 36 12.43 4.90 14.10
C ALA A 36 11.28 4.77 15.11
N GLY A 37 10.61 3.62 15.06
CA GLY A 37 9.48 3.30 15.94
C GLY A 37 8.12 3.67 15.36
N PHE A 38 8.00 3.84 14.05
CA PHE A 38 6.74 4.17 13.36
C PHE A 38 6.04 2.93 12.79
N GLU A 39 6.66 1.75 12.88
CA GLU A 39 6.04 0.48 12.51
C GLU A 39 4.82 0.15 13.40
N PRO A 40 3.82 -0.60 12.91
CA PRO A 40 2.64 -0.96 13.68
C PRO A 40 2.98 -1.60 15.03
N GLY A 41 2.42 -1.04 16.11
CA GLY A 41 2.64 -1.51 17.48
C GLY A 41 3.90 -0.96 18.17
N ALA A 42 4.74 -0.20 17.46
CA ALA A 42 5.86 0.52 18.07
C ALA A 42 5.40 1.84 18.73
N GLU A 43 6.29 2.45 19.52
CA GLU A 43 6.00 3.61 20.37
C GLU A 43 5.43 4.80 19.59
N LEU A 44 6.02 5.12 18.43
CA LEU A 44 5.65 6.26 17.60
C LEU A 44 4.70 5.89 16.46
N ALA A 45 4.14 4.68 16.45
CA ALA A 45 3.21 4.23 15.40
C ALA A 45 2.03 5.18 15.22
N HIS A 46 1.53 5.76 16.32
CA HIS A 46 0.42 6.72 16.33
C HIS A 46 0.77 8.08 15.69
N MET A 47 2.06 8.40 15.54
CA MET A 47 2.56 9.61 14.86
C MET A 47 2.83 9.36 13.37
N ASN A 48 2.69 8.11 12.90
CA ASN A 48 2.85 7.82 11.49
C ASN A 48 1.63 8.27 10.69
N HIS A 49 1.77 9.39 9.99
CA HIS A 49 0.73 9.93 9.11
C HIS A 49 0.98 9.68 7.62
N LEU A 50 2.08 9.01 7.24
CA LEU A 50 2.38 8.79 5.83
C LEU A 50 1.59 7.61 5.27
N GLU A 51 1.95 6.38 5.65
CA GLU A 51 1.32 5.18 5.08
C GLU A 51 -0.17 5.10 5.42
N PRO A 52 -0.64 5.38 6.65
CA PRO A 52 -2.08 5.34 6.95
C PRO A 52 -2.92 6.32 6.12
N SER A 53 -2.39 7.52 5.84
CA SER A 53 -3.09 8.50 5.00
C SER A 53 -3.14 8.07 3.53
N LEU A 54 -2.05 7.49 3.03
CA LEU A 54 -2.03 6.92 1.67
C LEU A 54 -3.01 5.76 1.53
N THR A 55 -3.05 4.85 2.51
CA THR A 55 -4.03 3.74 2.54
C THR A 55 -5.45 4.26 2.50
N THR A 56 -5.79 5.27 3.32
CA THR A 56 -7.13 5.89 3.31
C THR A 56 -7.54 6.39 1.92
N VAL A 57 -6.64 7.09 1.21
CA VAL A 57 -6.93 7.62 -0.13
C VAL A 57 -7.03 6.51 -1.18
N LEU A 58 -6.19 5.47 -1.07
CA LEU A 58 -6.22 4.32 -1.97
C LEU A 58 -7.50 3.50 -1.82
N GLU A 59 -7.94 3.26 -0.58
CA GLU A 59 -9.19 2.59 -0.28
C GLU A 59 -10.39 3.38 -0.82
N PHE A 60 -10.37 4.71 -0.67
CA PHE A 60 -11.42 5.59 -1.17
C PHE A 60 -11.62 5.49 -2.70
N ILE A 61 -10.55 5.20 -3.46
CA ILE A 61 -10.65 5.03 -4.92
C ILE A 61 -10.82 3.56 -5.34
N GLY A 62 -10.87 2.61 -4.40
CA GLY A 62 -11.14 1.19 -4.64
C GLY A 62 -9.91 0.27 -4.65
N ILE A 63 -8.74 0.74 -4.20
CA ILE A 63 -7.52 -0.07 -4.07
C ILE A 63 -7.35 -0.46 -2.60
N THR A 64 -7.74 -1.69 -2.26
CA THR A 64 -7.75 -2.19 -0.88
C THR A 64 -6.58 -3.10 -0.53
N ASP A 65 -5.92 -3.72 -1.51
CA ASP A 65 -4.73 -4.53 -1.26
C ASP A 65 -3.46 -3.66 -1.19
N VAL A 66 -3.24 -3.01 -0.05
CA VAL A 66 -2.10 -2.12 0.18
C VAL A 66 -0.99 -2.84 0.95
N HIS A 67 0.25 -2.77 0.46
CA HIS A 67 1.44 -3.33 1.10
C HIS A 67 2.43 -2.20 1.42
N CYS A 68 2.81 -2.07 2.69
CA CYS A 68 3.74 -1.04 3.15
C CYS A 68 5.05 -1.66 3.63
N ILE A 69 6.18 -1.17 3.13
CA ILE A 69 7.52 -1.54 3.57
C ILE A 69 8.32 -0.25 3.74
N ALA A 70 8.77 0.02 4.95
CA ALA A 70 9.55 1.19 5.29
C ALA A 70 10.95 0.81 5.73
N ILE A 71 11.90 1.72 5.50
CA ILE A 71 13.16 1.77 6.23
C ILE A 71 13.12 2.90 7.25
N GLU A 72 13.84 2.72 8.36
CA GLU A 72 13.94 3.66 9.48
C GLU A 72 15.41 3.92 9.83
N ASN A 73 15.66 4.90 10.72
CA ASN A 73 17.00 5.32 11.16
C ASN A 73 17.83 6.01 10.07
N GLN A 74 17.20 6.63 9.07
CA GLN A 74 17.93 7.28 7.98
C GLN A 74 18.77 8.48 8.43
N GLU A 75 18.38 9.18 9.51
CA GLU A 75 19.15 10.30 10.07
C GLU A 75 20.39 9.83 10.87
N GLU A 76 20.29 8.71 11.58
CA GLU A 76 21.40 8.12 12.34
C GLU A 76 22.37 7.36 11.43
N GLY A 77 21.85 6.65 10.43
CA GLY A 77 22.65 5.86 9.50
C GLY A 77 23.28 4.62 10.16
N GLY A 78 24.48 4.26 9.71
CA GLY A 78 25.28 3.18 10.29
C GLY A 78 24.61 1.80 10.25
N ASP A 79 24.94 0.97 11.23
CA ASP A 79 24.47 -0.42 11.32
C ASP A 79 22.95 -0.51 11.52
N ALA A 80 22.34 0.49 12.18
CA ALA A 80 20.89 0.56 12.37
C ALA A 80 20.16 0.72 11.04
N LEU A 81 20.59 1.68 10.21
CA LEU A 81 20.04 1.84 8.86
C LEU A 81 20.34 0.64 7.97
N ALA A 82 21.56 0.11 8.00
CA ALA A 82 21.94 -1.07 7.20
C ALA A 82 21.06 -2.29 7.54
N THR A 83 20.78 -2.49 8.83
CA THR A 83 19.87 -3.55 9.29
C THR A 83 18.44 -3.33 8.79
N SER A 84 17.94 -2.08 8.90
CA SER A 84 16.60 -1.72 8.42
C SER A 84 16.44 -1.92 6.91
N VAL A 85 17.44 -1.52 6.12
CA VAL A 85 17.47 -1.73 4.66
C VAL A 85 17.48 -3.22 4.33
N ALA A 86 18.35 -4.01 4.96
CA ALA A 86 18.43 -5.45 4.70
C ALA A 86 17.13 -6.18 5.07
N GLU A 87 16.41 -5.72 6.10
CA GLU A 87 15.08 -6.25 6.42
C GLU A 87 14.02 -5.86 5.39
N ALA A 88 14.00 -4.59 4.97
CA ALA A 88 13.09 -4.12 3.94
C ALA A 88 13.30 -4.86 2.61
N GLU A 89 14.54 -5.10 2.19
CA GLU A 89 14.87 -5.89 1.00
C GLU A 89 14.30 -7.32 1.09
N ARG A 90 14.50 -8.02 2.22
CA ARG A 90 13.91 -9.35 2.43
C ARG A 90 12.37 -9.33 2.38
N ARG A 91 11.74 -8.28 2.94
CA ARG A 91 10.28 -8.10 2.88
C ARG A 91 9.80 -7.86 1.45
N VAL A 92 10.56 -7.09 0.66
CA VAL A 92 10.27 -6.85 -0.77
C VAL A 92 10.36 -8.16 -1.55
N ASP A 93 11.42 -8.95 -1.38
CA ASP A 93 11.58 -10.23 -2.07
C ASP A 93 10.43 -11.19 -1.75
N ALA A 94 10.04 -11.30 -0.47
CA ALA A 94 8.91 -12.11 -0.05
C ALA A 94 7.58 -11.62 -0.64
N LEU A 95 7.38 -10.29 -0.70
CA LEU A 95 6.20 -9.69 -1.30
C LEU A 95 6.13 -9.99 -2.81
N VAL A 96 7.24 -9.83 -3.53
CA VAL A 96 7.32 -10.12 -4.97
C VAL A 96 6.99 -11.58 -5.24
N ALA A 97 7.59 -12.52 -4.50
CA ALA A 97 7.31 -13.95 -4.67
C ALA A 97 5.83 -14.27 -4.44
N ARG A 98 5.22 -13.68 -3.40
CA ARG A 98 3.78 -13.85 -3.11
C ARG A 98 2.91 -13.31 -4.24
N LEU A 99 3.16 -12.07 -4.69
CA LEU A 99 2.38 -11.44 -5.75
C LEU A 99 2.52 -12.20 -7.07
N GLN A 100 3.73 -12.67 -7.41
CA GLN A 100 3.95 -13.51 -8.59
C GLN A 100 3.14 -14.82 -8.53
N GLY A 101 3.11 -15.50 -7.38
CA GLY A 101 2.31 -16.71 -7.18
C GLY A 101 0.80 -16.45 -7.36
N MET A 102 0.31 -15.30 -6.91
CA MET A 102 -1.08 -14.87 -7.09
C MET A 102 -1.43 -14.59 -8.56
N PHE A 103 -0.54 -13.92 -9.29
CA PHE A 103 -0.79 -13.58 -10.70
C PHE A 103 -0.58 -14.73 -11.68
N GLN A 104 0.24 -15.73 -11.32
CA GLN A 104 0.44 -16.93 -12.15
C GLN A 104 -0.74 -17.92 -12.09
N THR A 105 -1.55 -17.87 -11.04
CA THR A 105 -2.73 -18.73 -10.85
C THR A 105 -4.03 -18.12 -11.38
N ALA A 106 -4.03 -16.84 -11.76
CA ALA A 106 -5.20 -16.20 -12.36
C ALA A 106 -5.40 -16.68 -13.82
N PRO A 107 -6.60 -17.15 -14.22
CA PRO A 107 -6.85 -17.57 -15.58
C PRO A 107 -6.67 -16.38 -16.53
N LYS A 108 -5.96 -16.62 -17.63
CA LYS A 108 -5.79 -15.66 -18.72
C LYS A 108 -7.17 -15.37 -19.29
N LEU A 109 -7.71 -14.16 -19.10
CA LEU A 109 -8.95 -13.77 -19.77
C LEU A 109 -8.71 -13.87 -21.28
N GLU A 110 -9.36 -14.84 -21.92
CA GLU A 110 -9.49 -14.86 -23.37
C GLU A 110 -10.37 -13.68 -23.77
N LEU A 111 -9.75 -12.62 -24.28
CA LEU A 111 -10.44 -11.56 -24.99
C LEU A 111 -10.94 -12.15 -26.31
N ALA A 112 -12.23 -12.52 -26.34
CA ALA A 112 -12.93 -12.80 -27.59
C ALA A 112 -12.99 -11.49 -28.41
N TYR A 113 -12.38 -11.53 -29.59
CA TYR A 113 -12.46 -10.50 -30.62
C TYR A 113 -13.74 -10.66 -31.47
#